data_AF-A0A6B3G164-F1
#
_entry.id   AF-A0A6B3G164-F1
#
_cell.length_a   1.000
_cell.length_b   1.000
_cell.length_c   1.000
_cell.angle_alpha   90.00
_cell.angle_beta   90.00
_cell.angle_gamma   90.00
#
_symmetry.space_group_name_H-M   'P 1'
#
loop_
_entity.id
_entity.type
_entity.pdbx_description
1 polymer ?
#
loop_
_entity_poly.entity_id
_entity_poly.type
_entity_poly.pdbx_seq_one_letter_code
_entity_poly.pdbx_strand_id
1 'polypeptide(L)' 'DEALGGYCDQIEVILHDDASVEVRDNGRGIPVDVEPKTGLSGVEVVMTKLHAGGKFGGGSYAASGGLH' A
#
# COMPACT_ATOMS: atom_id res chain seq x y z
N ASP A 1 3.58 -4.57 6.10
CA ASP A 1 2.22 -5.09 6.36
C ASP A 1 1.83 -6.23 5.45
N GLU A 2 2.10 -6.17 4.14
CA GLU A 2 1.87 -7.32 3.25
C GLU A 2 2.63 -8.58 3.70
N ALA A 3 3.87 -8.43 4.19
CA ALA A 3 4.63 -9.53 4.78
C ALA A 3 3.99 -10.08 6.07
N LEU A 4 3.43 -9.22 6.94
CA LEU A 4 2.69 -9.66 8.13
C LEU A 4 1.39 -10.39 7.76
N GLY A 5 0.78 -10.01 6.62
CA GLY A 5 -0.33 -10.73 6.02
C GLY A 5 0.06 -12.04 5.33
N GLY A 6 1.36 -12.36 5.23
CA GLY A 6 1.87 -13.57 4.61
C GLY A 6 1.97 -13.52 3.08
N TYR A 7 1.93 -12.32 2.47
CA TYR A 7 1.90 -12.16 1.01
C TYR A 7 3.18 -11.60 0.40
N CYS A 8 4.14 -11.17 1.23
CA CYS A 8 5.42 -10.63 0.78
C CYS A 8 6.55 -11.30 1.56
N ASP A 9 7.58 -11.78 0.86
CA ASP A 9 8.76 -12.41 1.43
C ASP A 9 10.07 -11.70 1.03
N GLN A 10 10.01 -10.75 0.10
CA GLN A 10 11.15 -9.97 -0.37
C GLN A 10 10.81 -8.47 -0.41
N ILE A 11 11.70 -7.66 0.17
CA ILE A 11 11.68 -6.20 0.08
C ILE A 11 13.06 -5.74 -0.37
N GLU A 12 13.10 -4.91 -1.41
CA GLU A 12 14.31 -4.26 -1.91
C GLU A 12 14.24 -2.76 -1.65
N VAL A 13 15.37 -2.19 -1.22
CA VAL A 13 15.53 -0.75 -1.04
C VAL A 13 16.70 -0.28 -1.89
N ILE A 14 16.42 0.62 -2.82
CA ILE A 14 17.38 1.14 -3.79
C ILE A 14 17.55 2.63 -3.54
N LEU A 15 18.80 3.05 -3.28
CA LEU A 15 19.18 4.46 -3.19
C LEU A 15 19.74 4.87 -4.55
N HIS A 16 19.13 5.88 -5.18
CA HIS A 16 19.53 6.37 -6.49
C HIS A 16 20.51 7.55 -6.35
N ASP A 17 21.33 7.78 -7.38
CA ASP A 17 22.35 8.85 -7.40
C ASP A 17 21.73 10.26 -7.37
N ASP A 18 20.45 10.39 -7.70
CA ASP A 18 19.68 11.64 -7.66
C ASP A 18 19.06 11.95 -6.28
N ALA A 19 19.48 11.20 -5.25
CA ALA A 19 18.98 11.25 -3.88
C ALA A 19 17.52 10.79 -3.71
N SER A 20 16.91 10.18 -4.72
CA SER A 20 15.63 9.47 -4.56
C SER A 20 15.83 8.08 -3.94
N VAL A 21 14.76 7.57 -3.33
CA VAL A 21 14.70 6.23 -2.73
C VAL A 21 13.56 5.46 -3.34
N GLU A 22 13.84 4.25 -3.80
CA GLU A 22 12.85 3.31 -4.29
C GLU A 22 12.73 2.14 -3.32
N VAL A 23 11.49 1.77 -3.01
CA VAL A 23 11.15 0.60 -2.19
C VAL A 23 10.30 -0.33 -3.05
N ARG A 24 10.78 -1.55 -3.29
CA ARG A 24 10.05 -2.59 -4.02
C ARG A 24 9.68 -3.71 -3.07
N ASP A 25 8.45 -4.20 -3.18
CA ASP A 25 8.01 -5.43 -2.53
C ASP A 25 7.33 -6.34 -3.55
N ASN A 26 7.19 -7.61 -3.18
CA ASN A 26 6.48 -8.62 -3.96
C ASN A 26 5.13 -9.01 -3.33
N GLY A 27 4.49 -8.09 -2.61
CA GLY A 27 3.16 -8.27 -2.04
C GLY A 27 2.05 -8.32 -3.09
N ARG A 28 0.79 -8.24 -2.64
CA ARG A 28 -0.38 -8.28 -3.54
C ARG A 28 -0.51 -7.02 -4.42
N GLY A 29 0.20 -5.95 -4.07
CA GLY A 29 0.13 -4.66 -4.73
C GLY A 29 -1.05 -3.79 -4.28
N ILE A 30 -1.03 -2.53 -4.72
CA ILE A 30 -2.12 -1.57 -4.50
C ILE A 30 -3.20 -1.81 -5.57
N PRO A 31 -4.50 -1.89 -5.20
CA PRO A 31 -5.57 -2.02 -6.19
C PRO A 31 -5.58 -0.87 -7.20
N VAL A 32 -5.73 -1.21 -8.48
CA VAL A 32 -5.78 -0.25 -9.59
C VAL A 32 -7.19 -0.03 -10.16
N ASP A 33 -8.16 -0.84 -9.72
CA ASP A 33 -9.56 -0.67 -10.07
C ASP A 33 -10.14 0.63 -9.50
N VAL A 34 -11.20 1.12 -10.13
CA VAL A 34 -11.91 2.33 -9.70
C VAL A 34 -12.70 2.06 -8.42
N GLU A 35 -12.43 2.83 -7.38
CA GLU A 35 -13.17 2.78 -6.12
C GLU A 35 -14.53 3.50 -6.30
N PRO A 36 -15.67 2.83 -6.04
CA PRO A 36 -16.99 3.33 -6.42
C PRO A 36 -17.41 4.66 -5.78
N LYS A 37 -16.95 5.00 -4.56
CA LYS A 37 -17.39 6.21 -3.85
C LYS A 37 -16.68 7.47 -4.33
N THR A 38 -15.42 7.35 -4.70
CA THR A 38 -14.55 8.46 -5.13
C THR A 38 -14.49 8.60 -6.64
N GLY A 39 -14.73 7.53 -7.39
CA GLY A 39 -14.56 7.49 -8.85
C GLY A 39 -13.10 7.53 -9.30
N LEU A 40 -12.14 7.39 -8.38
CA LEU A 40 -10.70 7.36 -8.66
C LEU A 40 -10.18 5.92 -8.56
N SER A 41 -9.03 5.63 -9.16
CA SER A 41 -8.36 4.34 -8.97
C SER A 41 -7.93 4.16 -7.51
N GLY A 42 -7.87 2.92 -7.02
CA GLY A 42 -7.41 2.63 -5.65
C GLY A 42 -6.03 3.26 -5.35
N VAL A 43 -5.10 3.20 -6.31
CA VAL A 43 -3.77 3.84 -6.20
C VAL A 43 -3.85 5.36 -6.12
N GLU A 44 -4.74 6.00 -6.87
CA GLU A 44 -4.90 7.45 -6.81
C GLU A 44 -5.55 7.89 -5.49
N VAL A 45 -6.53 7.14 -4.98
CA VAL A 45 -7.16 7.44 -3.68
C VAL A 45 -6.12 7.45 -2.56
N VAL A 46 -5.32 6.39 -2.43
CA VAL A 46 -4.36 6.27 -1.32
C VAL A 46 -3.19 7.26 -1.42
N MET A 47 -2.88 7.76 -2.61
CA MET A 47 -1.81 8.75 -2.81
C MET A 47 -2.29 10.21 -2.69
N THR A 48 -3.59 10.48 -2.83
CA THR A 48 -4.10 11.87 -2.91
C THR A 48 -5.14 12.24 -1.84
N LYS A 49 -5.65 11.28 -1.07
CA LYS A 49 -6.64 11.53 -0.01
C LYS A 49 -6.08 11.10 1.35
N LEU A 50 -6.15 12.00 2.33
CA LEU A 50 -5.80 11.69 3.72
C LEU A 50 -6.82 10.71 4.32
N HIS A 51 -6.34 9.84 5.21
CA HIS A 51 -7.15 8.84 5.91
C HIS A 51 -7.93 7.88 4.99
N ALA A 52 -7.32 7.50 3.86
CA ALA A 52 -7.91 6.57 2.89
C ALA A 52 -7.03 5.33 2.72
N GLY A 53 -7.57 4.15 2.98
CA GLY A 53 -6.83 2.88 2.85
C GLY A 53 -7.61 1.67 3.37
N GLY A 54 -7.10 0.47 3.08
CA GLY A 54 -7.74 -0.81 3.47
C GLY A 54 -7.41 -1.30 4.89
N LYS A 55 -6.69 -0.50 5.69
CA LYS A 55 -6.24 -0.89 7.04
C LYS A 55 -7.21 -0.49 8.15
N PHE A 56 -8.33 0.14 7.80
CA PHE A 56 -9.42 0.42 8.73
C PHE A 56 -10.35 -0.81 8.84
N GLY A 57 -10.71 -1.20 10.05
CA GLY A 57 -11.77 -2.18 10.29
C GLY A 57 -11.38 -3.66 10.15
N GLY A 58 -10.09 -4.00 10.17
CA GLY A 58 -9.59 -5.38 10.40
C GLY A 58 -9.84 -6.42 9.29
N GLY A 59 -10.42 -6.03 8.16
CA GLY A 59 -10.79 -6.96 7.08
C GLY A 59 -9.65 -7.36 6.14
N SER A 60 -8.72 -6.43 5.83
CA SER A 60 -7.65 -6.68 4.85
C SER A 60 -6.30 -7.06 5.46
N TYR A 61 -6.10 -6.72 6.74
CA TYR A 61 -4.89 -7.01 7.51
C TYR A 61 -5.28 -7.43 8.92
N ALA A 62 -4.94 -8.67 9.32
CA ALA A 62 -5.20 -9.17 10.67
C ALA A 62 -4.33 -8.47 11.73
N ALA A 63 -3.11 -8.06 11.35
CA ALA A 63 -2.23 -7.18 12.11
C ALA A 63 -1.44 -6.28 11.14
N SER A 64 -1.37 -4.98 11.41
CA SER A 64 -0.64 -3.99 10.60
C SER A 64 -0.05 -2.90 11.48
N GLY A 65 1.12 -2.38 11.10
CA GLY A 65 1.71 -1.22 11.78
C GLY A 65 1.01 0.10 11.41
N GLY A 66 0.55 0.25 10.16
CA GLY A 66 -0.16 1.45 9.71
C GLY A 66 -1.65 1.42 10.08
N LEU A 67 -2.14 2.47 10.74
CA LEU A 67 -3.52 2.56 11.25
C LEU A 67 -4.17 3.95 11.15
N HIS A 68 -3.44 4.96 10.66
CA HIS A 68 -3.95 6.32 10.45
C HIS A 68 -4.57 6.50 9.08
#